data_AF-A0A261KIX9-F1
#
_entry.id   AF-A0A261KIX9-F1
#
_cell.length_a   1.000
_cell.length_b   1.000
_cell.length_c   1.000
_cell.angle_alpha   90.00
_cell.angle_beta   90.00
_cell.angle_gamma   90.00
#
_symmetry.space_group_name_H-M   'P 1'
#
loop_
_entity.id
_entity.type
_entity.pdbx_description
1 polymer ?
#
loop_
_entity_poly.entity_id
_entity_poly.type
_entity_poly.pdbx_seq_one_letter_code
_entity_poly.pdbx_strand_id
1 'polypeptide(L)'
;MKANLKKLVSQRTILISIALVVWSTWLILLGGKEAFSYLLGNWEIALTMIFGSAIAGGTSLGGGAVAFPVFTKVLHISPSDAKIFSLAIQSVGMTSAAVAIFLTGIKVELRVILWGSLGGFLGVFMGSGFLAPLIPPDVIKMSFTVMLTSFAVTLLKLNQQPRELYTAMPIWTVKEQRIWLIAGFLGGMMSGLVGSGIDVFTFSVMVVLFGLCEKVATPTSVILMAVNAIAGFILQVFVFQDFIDPVRSYWFAAIPVVVVGAPLGAIFCNLLRRETIANILIGLIFVEVLSSLLLINLTSIVMYSSLIALVVFSCLNYWMYRTKIYQKNQKECYNYQLSKQESSTSAG
;
A
#
# COMPACT_ATOMS: atom_id res chain seq x y z
N MET A 1 16.37 -29.61 3.79
CA MET A 1 15.90 -29.46 5.19
C MET A 1 16.74 -28.45 6.00
N LYS A 2 18.07 -28.61 6.14
CA LYS A 2 18.94 -27.69 6.91
C LYS A 2 18.94 -26.22 6.41
N ALA A 3 18.89 -25.99 5.10
CA ALA A 3 18.86 -24.64 4.52
C ALA A 3 17.56 -23.86 4.84
N ASN A 4 16.41 -24.54 4.78
CA ASN A 4 15.12 -23.96 5.15
C ASN A 4 15.05 -23.65 6.65
N LEU A 5 15.62 -24.51 7.50
CA LEU A 5 15.69 -24.29 8.94
C LEU A 5 16.55 -23.07 9.29
N LYS A 6 17.73 -22.92 8.68
CA LYS A 6 18.62 -21.76 8.89
C LYS A 6 17.96 -20.45 8.43
N LYS A 7 17.24 -20.49 7.31
CA LYS A 7 16.46 -19.35 6.81
C LYS A 7 15.33 -18.96 7.77
N LEU A 8 14.60 -19.94 8.30
CA LEU A 8 13.52 -19.70 9.27
C LEU A 8 14.04 -19.12 10.59
N VAL A 9 15.16 -19.65 11.09
CA VAL A 9 15.84 -19.12 12.30
C VAL A 9 16.31 -17.69 12.07
N SER A 10 16.89 -17.39 10.91
CA SER A 10 17.30 -16.03 10.54
C SER A 10 16.12 -15.05 10.50
N GLN A 11 14.98 -15.45 9.93
CA GLN A 11 13.78 -14.61 9.87
C GLN A 11 13.22 -14.32 11.26
N ARG A 12 13.15 -15.34 12.13
CA ARG A 12 12.69 -15.16 13.52
C ARG A 12 13.60 -14.20 14.29
N THR A 13 14.91 -14.31 14.14
CA THR A 13 15.86 -13.41 14.80
C THR A 13 15.69 -11.96 14.33
N ILE A 14 15.49 -11.75 13.02
CA ILE A 14 15.21 -10.42 12.46
C ILE A 14 13.94 -9.82 13.08
N LEU A 15 12.84 -10.58 13.11
CA LEU A 15 11.56 -10.12 13.66
C LEU A 15 11.69 -9.71 15.14
N ILE A 16 12.32 -10.57 15.95
CA ILE A 16 12.54 -10.30 17.38
C ILE A 16 13.43 -9.07 17.56
N SER A 17 14.48 -8.91 16.74
CA SER A 17 15.39 -7.77 16.84
C SER A 17 14.67 -6.45 16.53
N ILE A 18 13.84 -6.41 15.48
CA ILE A 18 13.04 -5.23 15.13
C ILE A 18 12.07 -4.89 16.27
N ALA A 19 11.35 -5.88 16.79
CA ALA A 19 10.42 -5.69 17.90
C ALA A 19 11.12 -5.18 19.17
N LEU A 20 12.25 -5.77 19.55
CA LEU A 20 13.00 -5.37 20.74
C LEU A 20 13.52 -3.94 20.65
N VAL A 21 14.03 -3.51 19.49
CA VAL A 21 14.51 -2.14 19.28
C VAL A 21 13.36 -1.14 19.45
N VAL A 22 12.20 -1.41 18.83
CA VAL A 22 11.04 -0.52 18.91
C VAL A 22 10.42 -0.53 20.30
N TRP A 23 10.27 -1.68 20.95
CA TRP A 23 9.75 -1.77 22.32
C TRP A 23 10.65 -1.07 23.32
N SER A 24 11.98 -1.23 23.19
CA SER A 24 12.93 -0.53 24.05
C SER A 24 12.81 0.98 23.85
N THR A 25 12.74 1.44 22.61
CA THR A 25 12.57 2.86 22.29
C THR A 25 11.24 3.40 22.83
N TRP A 26 10.15 2.66 22.65
CA TRP A 26 8.82 3.00 23.14
C TRP A 26 8.76 3.09 24.68
N LEU A 27 9.37 2.13 25.39
CA LEU A 27 9.45 2.13 26.86
C LEU A 27 10.34 3.25 27.40
N ILE A 28 11.46 3.56 26.73
CA ILE A 28 12.38 4.62 27.15
C ILE A 28 11.73 6.00 26.96
N LEU A 29 11.02 6.22 25.85
CA LEU A 29 10.42 7.51 25.54
C LEU A 29 9.21 7.85 26.41
N LEU A 30 8.36 6.87 26.71
CA LEU A 30 7.13 7.08 27.51
C LEU A 30 7.32 6.82 29.00
N GLY A 31 8.33 6.02 29.37
CA GLY A 31 8.39 5.42 30.70
C GLY A 31 7.36 4.29 30.88
N GLY A 32 7.71 3.30 31.70
CA GLY A 32 6.89 2.08 31.82
C GLY A 32 5.44 2.32 32.23
N LYS A 33 5.19 3.17 33.23
CA LYS A 33 3.83 3.43 33.75
C LYS A 33 2.91 4.04 32.68
N GLU A 34 3.39 5.04 31.97
CA GLU A 34 2.60 5.76 30.97
C GLU A 34 2.38 4.91 29.71
N ALA A 35 3.41 4.18 29.28
CA ALA A 35 3.35 3.26 28.15
C ALA A 35 2.26 2.19 28.33
N PHE A 36 2.24 1.53 29.51
CA PHE A 36 1.20 0.57 29.84
C PHE A 36 -0.17 1.23 30.04
N SER A 37 -0.23 2.46 30.54
CA SER A 37 -1.48 3.22 30.65
C SER A 37 -2.12 3.47 29.29
N TYR A 38 -1.34 3.90 28.28
CA TYR A 38 -1.86 4.09 26.92
C TYR A 38 -2.36 2.78 26.30
N LEU A 39 -1.62 1.69 26.48
CA LEU A 39 -1.98 0.37 25.97
C LEU A 39 -3.27 -0.15 26.59
N LEU A 40 -3.42 -0.05 27.93
CA LEU A 40 -4.62 -0.50 28.64
C LEU A 40 -5.81 0.42 28.38
N GLY A 41 -5.59 1.73 28.31
CA GLY A 41 -6.64 2.70 28.03
C GLY A 41 -7.23 2.58 26.62
N ASN A 42 -6.46 2.06 25.66
CA ASN A 42 -6.86 1.92 24.25
C ASN A 42 -6.66 0.51 23.71
N TRP A 43 -6.92 -0.51 24.54
CA TRP A 43 -6.67 -1.91 24.21
C TRP A 43 -7.43 -2.38 22.96
N GLU A 44 -8.61 -1.82 22.68
CA GLU A 44 -9.44 -2.14 21.52
C GLU A 44 -8.73 -1.75 20.20
N ILE A 45 -8.01 -0.63 20.22
CA ILE A 45 -7.20 -0.17 19.09
C ILE A 45 -6.00 -1.09 18.90
N ALA A 46 -5.30 -1.43 19.99
CA ALA A 46 -4.18 -2.37 19.94
C ALA A 46 -4.63 -3.73 19.39
N LEU A 47 -5.77 -4.26 19.85
CA LEU A 47 -6.36 -5.52 19.39
C LEU A 47 -6.70 -5.47 17.90
N THR A 48 -7.37 -4.42 17.46
CA THR A 48 -7.69 -4.21 16.03
C THR A 48 -6.44 -4.21 15.17
N MET A 49 -5.37 -3.57 15.68
CA MET A 49 -4.10 -3.45 14.98
C MET A 49 -3.25 -4.72 14.99
N ILE A 50 -3.56 -5.74 15.81
CA ILE A 50 -2.94 -7.08 15.66
C ILE A 50 -3.23 -7.61 14.26
N PHE A 51 -4.51 -7.60 13.88
CA PHE A 51 -4.97 -8.09 12.58
C PHE A 51 -4.67 -7.08 11.47
N GLY A 52 -4.95 -5.80 11.74
CA GLY A 52 -4.73 -4.71 10.78
C GLY A 52 -3.28 -4.65 10.31
N SER A 53 -2.30 -4.73 11.21
CA SER A 53 -0.89 -4.67 10.83
C SER A 53 -0.42 -5.89 10.04
N ALA A 54 -0.82 -7.10 10.42
CA ALA A 54 -0.47 -8.32 9.70
C ALA A 54 -1.00 -8.30 8.26
N ILE A 55 -2.25 -7.86 8.07
CA ILE A 55 -2.84 -7.71 6.74
C ILE A 55 -2.16 -6.60 5.96
N ALA A 56 -1.87 -5.47 6.61
CA ALA A 56 -1.20 -4.34 5.98
C ALA A 56 0.20 -4.69 5.46
N GLY A 57 1.01 -5.39 6.26
CA GLY A 57 2.35 -5.80 5.83
C GLY A 57 2.33 -6.91 4.77
N GLY A 58 1.27 -7.73 4.75
CA GLY A 58 1.10 -8.83 3.82
C GLY A 58 0.37 -8.49 2.52
N THR A 59 -0.19 -7.29 2.38
CA THR A 59 -1.01 -6.91 1.23
C THR A 59 -0.73 -5.46 0.79
N SER A 60 -1.24 -5.06 -0.37
CA SER A 60 -1.05 -3.71 -0.91
C SER A 60 -2.19 -2.74 -0.52
N LEU A 61 -3.04 -3.10 0.44
CA LEU A 61 -4.24 -2.31 0.83
C LEU A 61 -4.04 -1.51 2.13
N GLY A 62 -2.88 -1.67 2.78
CA GLY A 62 -2.62 -1.10 4.09
C GLY A 62 -3.49 -1.70 5.19
N GLY A 63 -3.36 -1.16 6.41
CA GLY A 63 -4.13 -1.63 7.58
C GLY A 63 -5.54 -1.06 7.65
N GLY A 64 -5.80 -0.02 6.85
CA GLY A 64 -7.06 0.71 6.81
C GLY A 64 -8.26 -0.18 6.51
N ALA A 65 -8.11 -1.18 5.63
CA ALA A 65 -9.19 -2.09 5.24
C ALA A 65 -9.88 -2.78 6.42
N VAL A 66 -9.11 -3.08 7.47
CA VAL A 66 -9.58 -3.78 8.66
C VAL A 66 -9.78 -2.81 9.81
N ALA A 67 -8.86 -1.85 9.97
CA ALA A 67 -8.91 -0.90 11.08
C ALA A 67 -10.07 0.08 10.94
N PHE A 68 -10.40 0.51 9.72
CA PHE A 68 -11.32 1.63 9.51
C PHE A 68 -12.78 1.31 9.79
N PRO A 69 -13.35 0.14 9.41
CA PRO A 69 -14.70 -0.23 9.83
C PRO A 69 -14.82 -0.35 11.35
N VAL A 70 -13.79 -0.88 12.00
CA VAL A 70 -13.75 -1.01 13.46
C VAL A 70 -13.65 0.38 14.11
N PHE A 71 -12.73 1.22 13.68
CA PHE A 71 -12.52 2.54 14.25
C PHE A 71 -13.74 3.44 14.10
N THR A 72 -14.33 3.49 12.91
CA THR A 72 -15.45 4.41 12.65
C THR A 72 -16.79 3.90 13.18
N LYS A 73 -17.03 2.58 13.18
CA LYS A 73 -18.33 2.02 13.60
C LYS A 73 -18.34 1.56 15.06
N VAL A 74 -17.31 0.82 15.46
CA VAL A 74 -17.27 0.19 16.78
C VAL A 74 -16.73 1.18 17.81
N LEU A 75 -15.69 1.93 17.44
CA LEU A 75 -15.02 2.87 18.35
C LEU A 75 -15.44 4.32 18.16
N HIS A 76 -16.33 4.60 17.18
CA HIS A 76 -16.83 5.95 16.87
C HIS A 76 -15.74 7.02 16.69
N ILE A 77 -14.58 6.62 16.20
CA ILE A 77 -13.46 7.52 15.87
C ILE A 77 -13.79 8.26 14.57
N SER A 78 -13.54 9.57 14.55
CA SER A 78 -13.81 10.39 13.38
C SER A 78 -12.97 9.95 12.16
N PRO A 79 -13.48 10.09 10.91
CA PRO A 79 -12.69 9.77 9.72
C PRO A 79 -11.39 10.57 9.59
N SER A 80 -11.37 11.82 10.05
CA SER A 80 -10.17 12.66 10.09
C SER A 80 -9.12 12.09 11.04
N ASP A 81 -9.51 11.68 12.24
CA ASP A 81 -8.61 11.09 13.22
C ASP A 81 -8.09 9.73 12.75
N ALA A 82 -8.97 8.92 12.15
CA ALA A 82 -8.58 7.63 11.56
C ALA A 82 -7.55 7.78 10.43
N LYS A 83 -7.68 8.82 9.59
CA LYS A 83 -6.69 9.16 8.56
C LYS A 83 -5.33 9.52 9.16
N ILE A 84 -5.30 10.42 10.14
CA ILE A 84 -4.06 10.86 10.80
C ILE A 84 -3.41 9.68 11.52
N PHE A 85 -4.20 8.90 12.26
CA PHE A 85 -3.75 7.66 12.89
C PHE A 85 -3.17 6.70 11.86
N SER A 86 -3.84 6.50 10.71
CA SER A 86 -3.37 5.59 9.66
C SER A 86 -1.98 6.00 9.13
N LEU A 87 -1.76 7.28 8.81
CA LEU A 87 -0.44 7.77 8.41
C LEU A 87 0.61 7.57 9.52
N ALA A 88 0.26 7.92 10.76
CA ALA A 88 1.16 7.78 11.90
C ALA A 88 1.54 6.32 12.17
N ILE A 89 0.57 5.40 12.20
CA ILE A 89 0.83 4.00 12.52
C ILE A 89 1.53 3.27 11.38
N GLN A 90 1.26 3.65 10.13
CA GLN A 90 1.96 3.09 8.97
C GLN A 90 3.42 3.56 8.91
N SER A 91 3.74 4.77 9.39
CA SER A 91 5.13 5.23 9.50
C SER A 91 5.98 4.33 10.41
N VAL A 92 5.38 3.64 11.38
CA VAL A 92 6.05 2.66 12.25
C VAL A 92 5.93 1.25 11.66
N GLY A 93 4.70 0.83 11.36
CA GLY A 93 4.39 -0.53 10.88
C GLY A 93 5.01 -0.84 9.53
N MET A 94 4.75 -0.03 8.51
CA MET A 94 5.29 -0.29 7.17
C MET A 94 6.81 -0.12 7.15
N THR A 95 7.38 0.77 7.98
CA THR A 95 8.84 0.88 8.13
C THR A 95 9.44 -0.38 8.75
N SER A 96 8.82 -0.93 9.79
CA SER A 96 9.26 -2.21 10.36
C SER A 96 9.16 -3.34 9.35
N ALA A 97 8.08 -3.38 8.54
CA ALA A 97 7.91 -4.36 7.47
C ALA A 97 8.94 -4.17 6.36
N ALA A 98 9.23 -2.93 5.95
CA ALA A 98 10.27 -2.59 4.98
C ALA A 98 11.64 -3.09 5.44
N VAL A 99 12.02 -2.82 6.70
CA VAL A 99 13.28 -3.32 7.29
C VAL A 99 13.32 -4.86 7.24
N ALA A 100 12.23 -5.54 7.61
CA ALA A 100 12.16 -7.00 7.51
C ALA A 100 12.27 -7.51 6.06
N ILE A 101 11.62 -6.85 5.10
CA ILE A 101 11.70 -7.15 3.66
C ILE A 101 13.15 -7.06 3.18
N PHE A 102 13.86 -5.99 3.54
CA PHE A 102 15.27 -5.78 3.20
C PHE A 102 16.18 -6.85 3.84
N LEU A 103 16.07 -7.07 5.16
CA LEU A 103 16.94 -7.99 5.89
C LEU A 103 16.69 -9.47 5.52
N THR A 104 15.48 -9.82 5.10
CA THR A 104 15.14 -11.19 4.66
C THR A 104 15.43 -11.45 3.18
N GLY A 105 15.86 -10.43 2.42
CA GLY A 105 16.18 -10.55 1.01
C GLY A 105 14.97 -10.84 0.12
N ILE A 106 13.78 -10.35 0.50
CA ILE A 106 12.59 -10.44 -0.35
C ILE A 106 12.81 -9.54 -1.58
N LYS A 107 12.48 -10.06 -2.76
CA LYS A 107 12.68 -9.34 -4.03
C LYS A 107 11.75 -8.13 -4.10
N VAL A 108 12.33 -6.98 -4.45
CA VAL A 108 11.63 -5.69 -4.60
C VAL A 108 12.19 -4.93 -5.80
N GLU A 109 11.39 -4.01 -6.35
CA GLU A 109 11.80 -3.15 -7.45
C GLU A 109 12.14 -1.74 -6.95
N LEU A 110 13.42 -1.54 -6.57
CA LEU A 110 13.92 -0.29 -5.96
C LEU A 110 13.74 0.93 -6.85
N ARG A 111 13.78 0.73 -8.17
CA ARG A 111 13.61 1.82 -9.14
C ARG A 111 12.22 2.47 -9.05
N VAL A 112 11.19 1.68 -8.75
CA VAL A 112 9.82 2.16 -8.52
C VAL A 112 9.74 2.98 -7.24
N ILE A 113 10.41 2.51 -6.18
CA ILE A 113 10.38 3.18 -4.87
C ILE A 113 10.93 4.61 -4.99
N LEU A 114 12.07 4.82 -5.65
CA LEU A 114 12.65 6.15 -5.76
C LEU A 114 11.70 7.15 -6.44
N TRP A 115 11.24 6.85 -7.66
CA TRP A 115 10.42 7.78 -8.44
C TRP A 115 8.98 7.88 -7.91
N GLY A 116 8.44 6.77 -7.43
CA GLY A 116 7.14 6.73 -6.78
C GLY A 116 7.11 7.54 -5.49
N SER A 117 8.16 7.48 -4.66
CA SER A 117 8.26 8.28 -3.43
C SER A 117 8.43 9.77 -3.71
N LEU A 118 9.18 10.16 -4.75
CA LEU A 118 9.30 11.58 -5.15
C LEU A 118 7.95 12.17 -5.53
N GLY A 119 7.17 11.46 -6.36
CA GLY A 119 5.79 11.85 -6.67
C GLY A 119 4.90 11.81 -5.43
N GLY A 120 5.03 10.74 -4.63
CA GLY A 120 4.27 10.49 -3.41
C GLY A 120 4.33 11.61 -2.40
N PHE A 121 5.53 12.15 -2.15
CA PHE A 121 5.73 13.28 -1.24
C PHE A 121 4.90 14.51 -1.66
N LEU A 122 4.97 14.90 -2.93
CA LEU A 122 4.17 16.01 -3.45
C LEU A 122 2.67 15.68 -3.42
N GLY A 123 2.33 14.43 -3.71
CA GLY A 123 0.96 13.95 -3.68
C GLY A 123 0.35 14.04 -2.29
N VAL A 124 1.03 13.52 -1.26
CA VAL A 124 0.52 13.50 0.12
C VAL A 124 0.36 14.92 0.67
N PHE A 125 1.29 15.82 0.33
CA PHE A 125 1.18 17.24 0.66
C PHE A 125 -0.05 17.89 0.00
N MET A 126 -0.24 17.68 -1.30
CA MET A 126 -1.42 18.20 -2.02
C MET A 126 -2.73 17.60 -1.50
N GLY A 127 -2.75 16.30 -1.23
CA GLY A 127 -3.90 15.58 -0.71
C GLY A 127 -4.32 16.07 0.69
N SER A 128 -3.36 16.13 1.63
CA SER A 128 -3.64 16.55 3.00
C SER A 128 -3.86 18.04 3.15
N GLY A 129 -3.06 18.89 2.47
CA GLY A 129 -3.10 20.34 2.68
C GLY A 129 -4.17 21.07 1.89
N PHE A 130 -4.46 20.63 0.66
CA PHE A 130 -5.36 21.37 -0.24
C PHE A 130 -6.67 20.65 -0.50
N LEU A 131 -6.65 19.33 -0.72
CA LEU A 131 -7.88 18.59 -1.07
C LEU A 131 -8.69 18.16 0.14
N ALA A 132 -8.05 17.70 1.22
CA ALA A 132 -8.75 17.19 2.40
C ALA A 132 -9.74 18.20 3.02
N PRO A 133 -9.43 19.51 3.12
CA PRO A 133 -10.37 20.50 3.65
C PRO A 133 -11.55 20.80 2.72
N LEU A 134 -11.41 20.55 1.41
CA LEU A 134 -12.39 20.95 0.40
C LEU A 134 -13.42 19.85 0.08
N ILE A 135 -13.08 18.59 0.36
CA ILE A 135 -13.89 17.44 -0.05
C ILE A 135 -14.51 16.79 1.19
N PRO A 136 -15.84 16.54 1.21
CA PRO A 136 -16.48 15.83 2.32
C PRO A 136 -15.85 14.45 2.58
N PRO A 137 -15.67 14.04 3.85
CA PRO A 137 -15.05 12.75 4.19
C PRO A 137 -15.73 11.53 3.55
N ASP A 138 -17.06 11.56 3.45
CA ASP A 138 -17.85 10.48 2.84
C ASP A 138 -17.54 10.33 1.34
N VAL A 139 -17.33 11.45 0.64
CA VAL A 139 -16.95 11.47 -0.78
C VAL A 139 -15.55 10.90 -0.96
N ILE A 140 -14.60 11.29 -0.10
CA ILE A 140 -13.22 10.77 -0.11
C ILE A 140 -13.24 9.24 0.06
N LYS A 141 -13.92 8.75 1.09
CA LYS A 141 -13.98 7.34 1.45
C LYS A 141 -14.65 6.48 0.38
N MET A 142 -15.78 6.94 -0.17
CA MET A 142 -16.45 6.23 -1.26
C MET A 142 -15.63 6.25 -2.56
N SER A 143 -14.96 7.35 -2.87
CA SER A 143 -14.07 7.44 -4.04
C SER A 143 -12.91 6.45 -3.94
N PHE A 144 -12.31 6.29 -2.75
CA PHE A 144 -11.27 5.30 -2.48
C PHE A 144 -11.80 3.87 -2.63
N THR A 145 -12.97 3.57 -2.05
CA THR A 145 -13.64 2.26 -2.17
C THR A 145 -13.90 1.89 -3.64
N VAL A 146 -14.37 2.86 -4.42
CA VAL A 146 -14.64 2.70 -5.84
C VAL A 146 -13.36 2.49 -6.65
N MET A 147 -12.28 3.23 -6.34
CA MET A 147 -10.96 3.01 -6.93
C MET A 147 -10.49 1.57 -6.69
N LEU A 148 -10.56 1.08 -5.45
CA LEU A 148 -10.23 -0.29 -5.09
C LEU A 148 -11.09 -1.31 -5.85
N THR A 149 -12.40 -1.07 -5.95
CA THR A 149 -13.33 -1.95 -6.66
C THR A 149 -12.97 -2.09 -8.14
N SER A 150 -12.70 -0.98 -8.82
CA SER A 150 -12.32 -0.98 -10.24
C SER A 150 -11.00 -1.74 -10.49
N PHE A 151 -10.07 -1.63 -9.54
CA PHE A 151 -8.84 -2.40 -9.56
C PHE A 151 -9.10 -3.90 -9.32
N ALA A 152 -9.91 -4.27 -8.34
CA ALA A 152 -10.24 -5.66 -8.03
C ALA A 152 -10.84 -6.39 -9.24
N VAL A 153 -11.79 -5.75 -9.94
CA VAL A 153 -12.41 -6.28 -11.16
C VAL A 153 -11.36 -6.51 -12.26
N THR A 154 -10.43 -5.57 -12.41
CA THR A 154 -9.36 -5.68 -13.41
C THR A 154 -8.38 -6.80 -13.04
N LEU A 155 -8.02 -6.92 -11.76
CA LEU A 155 -7.15 -7.98 -11.25
C LEU A 155 -7.77 -9.37 -11.40
N LEU A 156 -9.08 -9.52 -11.13
CA LEU A 156 -9.83 -10.76 -11.38
C LEU A 156 -9.71 -11.19 -12.84
N LYS A 157 -10.01 -10.27 -13.76
CA LYS A 157 -9.91 -10.53 -15.21
C LYS A 157 -8.48 -10.86 -15.64
N LEU A 158 -7.49 -10.16 -15.09
CA LEU A 158 -6.08 -10.37 -15.38
C LEU A 158 -5.56 -11.72 -14.88
N ASN A 159 -6.16 -12.30 -13.84
CA ASN A 159 -5.77 -13.59 -13.28
C ASN A 159 -6.49 -14.79 -13.91
N GLN A 160 -7.53 -14.56 -14.72
CA GLN A 160 -8.20 -15.62 -15.48
C GLN A 160 -7.38 -16.13 -16.67
N GLN A 161 -6.40 -15.35 -17.15
CA GLN A 161 -5.61 -15.67 -18.33
C GLN A 161 -4.15 -15.94 -17.94
N PRO A 162 -3.49 -16.97 -18.51
CA PRO A 162 -2.07 -17.15 -18.33
C PRO A 162 -1.32 -15.95 -18.92
N ARG A 163 -0.32 -15.45 -18.19
CA ARG A 163 0.46 -14.29 -18.61
C ARG A 163 1.93 -14.45 -18.24
N GLU A 164 2.79 -13.81 -19.03
CA GLU A 164 4.19 -13.63 -18.68
C GLU A 164 4.29 -12.64 -17.51
N LEU A 165 5.03 -13.04 -16.48
CA LEU A 165 5.21 -12.26 -15.27
C LEU A 165 6.65 -11.78 -15.18
N TYR A 166 6.81 -10.49 -14.95
CA TYR A 166 8.11 -9.90 -14.75
C TYR A 166 8.46 -9.85 -13.27
N THR A 167 9.68 -10.24 -12.91
CA THR A 167 10.19 -10.12 -11.53
C THR A 167 11.00 -8.85 -11.31
N ALA A 168 11.30 -8.12 -12.39
CA ALA A 168 11.92 -6.81 -12.43
C ALA A 168 11.49 -6.13 -13.74
N MET A 169 11.46 -4.80 -13.77
CA MET A 169 11.16 -4.09 -15.03
C MET A 169 12.31 -4.28 -16.03
N PRO A 170 12.03 -4.82 -17.23
CA PRO A 170 13.05 -5.10 -18.24
C PRO A 170 13.59 -3.82 -18.91
N ILE A 171 12.74 -2.81 -19.09
CA ILE A 171 13.09 -1.55 -19.73
C ILE A 171 12.90 -0.42 -18.74
N TRP A 172 13.87 0.49 -18.67
CA TRP A 172 13.88 1.62 -17.76
C TRP A 172 14.35 2.89 -18.48
N THR A 173 13.41 3.63 -19.06
CA THR A 173 13.65 4.92 -19.72
C THR A 173 12.98 6.07 -18.95
N VAL A 174 13.18 7.29 -19.44
CA VAL A 174 12.51 8.50 -18.91
C VAL A 174 10.99 8.37 -18.97
N LYS A 175 10.43 7.59 -19.91
CA LYS A 175 8.98 7.35 -19.99
C LYS A 175 8.48 6.60 -18.75
N GLU A 176 9.15 5.50 -18.36
CA GLU A 176 8.80 4.75 -17.16
C GLU A 176 9.01 5.59 -15.89
N GLN A 177 10.08 6.37 -15.82
CA GLN A 177 10.32 7.29 -14.69
C GLN A 177 9.17 8.29 -14.52
N ARG A 178 8.70 8.89 -15.62
CA ARG A 178 7.54 9.81 -15.60
C ARG A 178 6.26 9.10 -15.17
N ILE A 179 6.02 7.88 -15.63
CA ILE A 179 4.85 7.10 -15.20
C ILE A 179 4.89 6.89 -13.68
N TRP A 180 6.04 6.53 -13.11
CA TRP A 180 6.18 6.32 -11.67
C TRP A 180 6.07 7.61 -10.86
N LEU A 181 6.57 8.74 -11.36
CA LEU A 181 6.38 10.04 -10.73
C LEU A 181 4.89 10.41 -10.68
N ILE A 182 4.16 10.24 -11.78
CA ILE A 182 2.72 10.52 -11.84
C ILE A 182 1.92 9.54 -10.97
N ALA A 183 2.22 8.24 -11.04
CA ALA A 183 1.55 7.23 -10.24
C ALA A 183 1.79 7.44 -8.74
N GLY A 184 3.02 7.78 -8.37
CA GLY A 184 3.40 8.19 -7.02
C GLY A 184 2.61 9.42 -6.57
N PHE A 185 2.53 10.45 -7.40
CA PHE A 185 1.75 11.66 -7.10
C PHE A 185 0.27 11.36 -6.86
N LEU A 186 -0.40 10.67 -7.77
CA LEU A 186 -1.82 10.32 -7.63
C LEU A 186 -2.09 9.42 -6.42
N GLY A 187 -1.25 8.40 -6.20
CA GLY A 187 -1.35 7.54 -5.03
C GLY A 187 -1.03 8.25 -3.71
N GLY A 188 -0.08 9.19 -3.75
CA GLY A 188 0.27 10.06 -2.63
C GLY A 188 -0.90 10.96 -2.25
N MET A 189 -1.58 11.56 -3.22
CA MET A 189 -2.81 12.35 -2.97
C MET A 189 -3.86 11.53 -2.24
N MET A 190 -4.11 10.29 -2.70
CA MET A 190 -5.03 9.38 -2.00
C MET A 190 -4.58 9.07 -0.57
N SER A 191 -3.28 8.87 -0.38
CA SER A 191 -2.73 8.67 0.98
C SER A 191 -2.93 9.90 1.86
N GLY A 192 -2.82 11.10 1.30
CA GLY A 192 -3.05 12.34 2.04
C GLY A 192 -4.52 12.57 2.41
N LEU A 193 -5.45 11.96 1.66
CA LEU A 193 -6.89 12.04 1.87
C LEU A 193 -7.43 10.96 2.82
N VAL A 194 -6.97 9.71 2.68
CA VAL A 194 -7.52 8.53 3.39
C VAL A 194 -6.55 7.98 4.43
N GLY A 195 -5.26 8.29 4.31
CA GLY A 195 -4.19 7.72 5.13
C GLY A 195 -3.56 6.44 4.58
N SER A 196 -4.05 5.96 3.43
CA SER A 196 -3.44 4.91 2.58
C SER A 196 -3.82 5.15 1.13
N GLY A 197 -3.05 4.64 0.18
CA GLY A 197 -3.42 4.73 -1.24
C GLY A 197 -2.27 4.62 -2.20
N ILE A 198 -1.07 5.07 -1.83
CA ILE A 198 0.09 4.98 -2.72
C ILE A 198 0.52 3.54 -2.92
N ASP A 199 0.39 2.71 -1.89
CA ASP A 199 0.54 1.25 -1.96
C ASP A 199 -0.36 0.64 -3.02
N VAL A 200 -1.67 0.84 -2.91
CA VAL A 200 -2.63 0.15 -3.77
C VAL A 200 -2.60 0.70 -5.20
N PHE A 201 -2.39 2.01 -5.35
CA PHE A 201 -2.34 2.65 -6.65
C PHE A 201 -1.08 2.23 -7.42
N THR A 202 0.09 2.27 -6.77
CA THR A 202 1.34 1.82 -7.40
C THR A 202 1.35 0.31 -7.61
N PHE A 203 0.73 -0.47 -6.72
CA PHE A 203 0.52 -1.90 -6.93
C PHE A 203 -0.33 -2.18 -8.17
N SER A 204 -1.43 -1.45 -8.36
CA SER A 204 -2.25 -1.55 -9.58
C SER A 204 -1.42 -1.28 -10.84
N VAL A 205 -0.65 -0.19 -10.85
CA VAL A 205 0.23 0.14 -11.98
C VAL A 205 1.29 -0.94 -12.21
N MET A 206 1.93 -1.47 -11.15
CA MET A 206 2.93 -2.54 -11.26
C MET A 206 2.34 -3.80 -11.90
N VAL A 207 1.18 -4.25 -11.41
CA VAL A 207 0.59 -5.53 -11.80
C VAL A 207 -0.15 -5.44 -13.13
N VAL A 208 -0.95 -4.39 -13.34
CA VAL A 208 -1.83 -4.26 -14.51
C VAL A 208 -1.09 -3.68 -15.71
N LEU A 209 -0.35 -2.58 -15.52
CA LEU A 209 0.31 -1.89 -16.64
C LEU A 209 1.63 -2.55 -17.04
N PHE A 210 2.46 -2.90 -16.04
CA PHE A 210 3.80 -3.45 -16.25
C PHE A 210 3.89 -4.97 -16.14
N GLY A 211 2.83 -5.65 -15.68
CA GLY A 211 2.81 -7.11 -15.59
C GLY A 211 3.79 -7.69 -14.56
N LEU A 212 4.15 -6.91 -13.54
CA LEU A 212 4.99 -7.39 -12.46
C LEU A 212 4.28 -8.48 -11.66
N CYS A 213 5.07 -9.45 -11.19
CA CYS A 213 4.57 -10.49 -10.30
C CYS A 213 4.11 -9.88 -8.97
N GLU A 214 2.95 -10.31 -8.49
CA GLU A 214 2.35 -9.87 -7.23
C GLU A 214 3.32 -10.08 -6.05
N LYS A 215 4.13 -11.15 -6.09
CA LYS A 215 5.16 -11.42 -5.07
C LYS A 215 6.24 -10.36 -4.96
N VAL A 216 6.50 -9.59 -6.02
CA VAL A 216 7.46 -8.49 -6.04
C VAL A 216 6.72 -7.16 -5.85
N ALA A 217 5.53 -7.02 -6.44
CA ALA A 217 4.75 -5.80 -6.36
C ALA A 217 4.28 -5.50 -4.93
N THR A 218 3.81 -6.49 -4.15
CA THR A 218 3.35 -6.29 -2.77
C THR A 218 4.45 -5.76 -1.83
N PRO A 219 5.64 -6.38 -1.71
CA PRO A 219 6.68 -5.83 -0.85
C PRO A 219 7.22 -4.48 -1.37
N THR A 220 7.23 -4.26 -2.69
CA THR A 220 7.60 -2.95 -3.27
C THR A 220 6.61 -1.86 -2.86
N SER A 221 5.30 -2.14 -2.90
CA SER A 221 4.26 -1.19 -2.49
C SER A 221 4.28 -0.90 -0.98
N VAL A 222 4.60 -1.90 -0.15
CA VAL A 222 4.76 -1.73 1.31
C VAL A 222 5.89 -0.77 1.64
N ILE A 223 7.06 -0.92 0.99
CA ILE A 223 8.18 0.02 1.20
C ILE A 223 7.81 1.43 0.74
N LEU A 224 7.14 1.53 -0.41
CA LEU A 224 6.71 2.81 -0.97
C LEU A 224 5.71 3.52 -0.03
N MET A 225 4.80 2.76 0.58
CA MET A 225 3.90 3.27 1.61
C MET A 225 4.63 3.64 2.90
N ALA A 226 5.67 2.90 3.32
CA ALA A 226 6.49 3.30 4.47
C ALA A 226 7.09 4.70 4.29
N VAL A 227 7.72 4.95 3.14
CA VAL A 227 8.30 6.26 2.83
C VAL A 227 7.23 7.35 2.78
N ASN A 228 6.10 7.07 2.12
CA ASN A 228 5.02 8.06 2.00
C ASN A 228 4.31 8.34 3.32
N ALA A 229 4.15 7.33 4.18
CA ALA A 229 3.56 7.48 5.51
C ALA A 229 4.47 8.27 6.45
N ILE A 230 5.80 8.09 6.38
CA ILE A 230 6.75 8.94 7.11
C ILE A 230 6.60 10.40 6.66
N ALA A 231 6.58 10.65 5.35
CA ALA A 231 6.38 12.00 4.83
C ALA A 231 5.04 12.61 5.27
N GLY A 232 3.95 11.86 5.12
CA GLY A 232 2.62 12.28 5.56
C GLY A 232 2.57 12.56 7.06
N PHE A 233 3.16 11.71 7.88
CA PHE A 233 3.19 11.88 9.33
C PHE A 233 4.01 13.10 9.75
N ILE A 234 5.17 13.35 9.13
CA ILE A 234 5.96 14.56 9.35
C ILE A 234 5.13 15.81 9.04
N LEU A 235 4.37 15.81 7.94
CA LEU A 235 3.47 16.92 7.62
C LEU A 235 2.37 17.11 8.67
N GLN A 236 1.75 16.01 9.15
CA GLN A 236 0.73 16.08 10.18
C GLN A 236 1.28 16.62 11.52
N VAL A 237 2.52 16.27 11.87
CA VAL A 237 3.15 16.71 13.12
C VAL A 237 3.66 18.15 13.02
N PHE A 238 4.38 18.51 11.95
CA PHE A 238 5.13 19.78 11.91
C PHE A 238 4.41 20.88 11.13
N VAL A 239 3.61 20.54 10.11
CA VAL A 239 2.97 21.52 9.24
C VAL A 239 1.51 21.76 9.64
N PHE A 240 0.71 20.70 9.72
CA PHE A 240 -0.72 20.81 10.04
C PHE A 240 -0.99 20.85 11.54
N GLN A 241 -0.11 20.28 12.37
CA GLN A 241 -0.25 20.21 13.83
C GLN A 241 -1.53 19.47 14.29
N ASP A 242 -2.07 18.57 13.46
CA ASP A 242 -3.29 17.80 13.75
C ASP A 242 -3.00 16.49 14.54
N PHE A 243 -1.73 16.18 14.83
CA PHE A 243 -1.35 15.01 15.63
C PHE A 243 -1.47 15.28 17.14
N ILE A 244 -2.71 15.41 17.59
CA ILE A 244 -3.10 15.67 18.98
C ILE A 244 -3.91 14.50 19.56
N ASP A 245 -4.27 14.58 20.84
CA ASP A 245 -5.17 13.61 21.45
C ASP A 245 -6.58 13.72 20.88
N PRO A 246 -7.28 12.59 20.66
CA PRO A 246 -6.94 11.24 21.15
C PRO A 246 -6.03 10.41 20.22
N VAL A 247 -5.72 10.89 19.00
CA VAL A 247 -4.95 10.16 17.99
C VAL A 247 -3.55 9.76 18.48
N ARG A 248 -2.89 10.66 19.22
CA ARG A 248 -1.59 10.39 19.84
C ARG A 248 -1.64 9.21 20.80
N SER A 249 -2.63 9.19 21.70
CA SER A 249 -2.86 8.09 22.63
C SER A 249 -3.09 6.75 21.90
N TYR A 250 -3.87 6.78 20.82
CA TYR A 250 -4.13 5.60 19.97
C TYR A 250 -2.85 5.08 19.34
N TRP A 251 -2.01 5.99 18.81
CA TRP A 251 -0.74 5.65 18.18
C TRP A 251 0.20 4.95 19.17
N PHE A 252 0.36 5.49 20.38
CA PHE A 252 1.19 4.86 21.40
C PHE A 252 0.68 3.48 21.83
N ALA A 253 -0.64 3.27 21.89
CA ALA A 253 -1.21 1.97 22.19
C ALA A 253 -0.98 0.92 21.09
N ALA A 254 -0.95 1.35 19.82
CA ALA A 254 -0.81 0.44 18.68
C ALA A 254 0.65 0.05 18.36
N ILE A 255 1.63 0.91 18.65
CA ILE A 255 3.06 0.69 18.33
C ILE A 255 3.56 -0.72 18.72
N PRO A 256 3.35 -1.21 19.96
CA PRO A 256 3.94 -2.48 20.40
C PRO A 256 3.47 -3.68 19.57
N VAL A 257 2.25 -3.62 19.07
CA VAL A 257 1.63 -4.70 18.30
C VAL A 257 2.02 -4.62 16.82
N VAL A 258 1.97 -3.41 16.27
CA VAL A 258 2.11 -3.18 14.83
C VAL A 258 3.51 -3.52 14.32
N VAL A 259 4.54 -3.27 15.13
CA VAL A 259 5.94 -3.63 14.82
C VAL A 259 6.15 -5.15 14.70
N VAL A 260 5.26 -5.96 15.29
CA VAL A 260 5.32 -7.41 15.18
C VAL A 260 4.47 -7.87 14.01
N GLY A 261 3.22 -7.41 13.95
CA GLY A 261 2.25 -7.86 12.94
C GLY A 261 2.66 -7.51 11.52
N ALA A 262 3.09 -6.27 11.24
CA ALA A 262 3.42 -5.86 9.87
C ALA A 262 4.60 -6.63 9.25
N PRO A 263 5.75 -6.81 9.94
CA PRO A 263 6.83 -7.67 9.45
C PRO A 263 6.44 -9.13 9.28
N LEU A 264 5.65 -9.70 10.21
CA LEU A 264 5.12 -11.06 10.09
C LEU A 264 4.26 -11.21 8.83
N GLY A 265 3.38 -10.25 8.58
CA GLY A 265 2.53 -10.17 7.40
C GLY A 265 3.34 -10.20 6.11
N ALA A 266 4.39 -9.37 6.01
CA ALA A 266 5.25 -9.29 4.84
C ALA A 266 6.00 -10.61 4.56
N ILE A 267 6.53 -11.25 5.61
CA ILE A 267 7.23 -12.54 5.47
C ILE A 267 6.24 -13.65 5.10
N PHE A 268 5.07 -13.69 5.73
CA PHE A 268 4.03 -14.67 5.44
C PHE A 268 3.55 -14.56 4.00
N CYS A 269 3.31 -13.34 3.51
CA CYS A 269 2.92 -13.09 2.12
C CYS A 269 3.91 -13.69 1.10
N ASN A 270 5.22 -13.61 1.37
CA ASN A 270 6.23 -14.19 0.48
C ASN A 270 6.13 -15.74 0.37
N LEU A 271 5.60 -16.41 1.41
CA LEU A 271 5.36 -17.85 1.41
C LEU A 271 4.12 -18.25 0.58
N LEU A 272 3.15 -17.34 0.42
CA LEU A 272 1.92 -17.60 -0.32
C LEU A 272 2.16 -17.68 -1.83
N ARG A 273 1.24 -18.31 -2.57
CA ARG A 273 1.25 -18.25 -4.04
C ARG A 273 0.74 -16.89 -4.50
N ARG A 274 1.18 -16.43 -5.68
CA ARG A 274 0.74 -15.14 -6.26
C ARG A 274 -0.79 -15.02 -6.37
N GLU A 275 -1.45 -16.11 -6.74
CA GLU A 275 -2.92 -16.18 -6.88
C GLU A 275 -3.60 -16.05 -5.51
N THR A 276 -3.02 -16.65 -4.47
CA THR A 276 -3.50 -16.50 -3.09
C THR A 276 -3.39 -15.05 -2.62
N ILE A 277 -2.28 -14.36 -2.92
CA ILE A 277 -2.11 -12.94 -2.59
C ILE A 277 -3.20 -12.10 -3.26
N ALA A 278 -3.45 -12.32 -4.55
CA ALA A 278 -4.49 -11.62 -5.28
C ALA A 278 -5.90 -11.90 -4.72
N ASN A 279 -6.21 -13.17 -4.40
CA ASN A 279 -7.51 -13.55 -3.86
C ASN A 279 -7.75 -12.97 -2.45
N ILE A 280 -6.72 -12.94 -1.59
CA ILE A 280 -6.79 -12.25 -0.29
C ILE A 280 -7.06 -10.76 -0.51
N LEU A 281 -6.34 -10.12 -1.43
CA LEU A 281 -6.53 -8.71 -1.73
C LEU A 281 -7.95 -8.42 -2.22
N ILE A 282 -8.49 -9.23 -3.14
CA ILE A 282 -9.87 -9.11 -3.63
C ILE A 282 -10.88 -9.31 -2.49
N GLY A 283 -10.65 -10.28 -1.60
CA GLY A 283 -11.48 -10.49 -0.42
C GLY A 283 -11.50 -9.28 0.52
N LEU A 284 -10.34 -8.65 0.74
CA LEU A 284 -10.24 -7.42 1.53
C LEU A 284 -10.95 -6.24 0.86
N ILE A 285 -10.85 -6.11 -0.46
CA ILE A 285 -11.59 -5.09 -1.22
C ILE A 285 -13.10 -5.33 -1.10
N PHE A 286 -13.55 -6.58 -1.15
CA PHE A 286 -14.96 -6.91 -0.95
C PHE A 286 -15.45 -6.52 0.45
N VAL A 287 -14.67 -6.79 1.49
CA VAL A 287 -14.97 -6.35 2.87
C VAL A 287 -15.00 -4.82 2.95
N GLU A 288 -14.03 -4.12 2.34
CA GLU A 288 -14.01 -2.65 2.28
C GLU A 288 -15.28 -2.11 1.62
N VAL A 289 -15.68 -2.64 0.45
CA VAL A 289 -16.90 -2.24 -0.25
C VAL A 289 -18.14 -2.46 0.61
N LEU A 290 -18.30 -3.65 1.17
CA LEU A 290 -19.44 -3.97 2.03
C LEU A 290 -19.49 -3.05 3.24
N SER A 291 -18.33 -2.82 3.88
CA SER A 291 -18.25 -1.93 5.03
C SER A 291 -18.57 -0.48 4.66
N SER A 292 -18.06 0.04 3.55
CA SER A 292 -18.33 1.40 3.09
C SER A 292 -19.80 1.61 2.74
N LEU A 293 -20.44 0.65 2.06
CA LEU A 293 -21.88 0.71 1.76
C LEU A 293 -22.76 0.67 3.02
N LEU A 294 -22.32 -0.03 4.07
CA LEU A 294 -23.06 -0.12 5.34
C LEU A 294 -22.80 1.05 6.29
N LEU A 295 -21.68 1.75 6.15
CA LEU A 295 -21.22 2.77 7.11
C LEU A 295 -21.41 4.19 6.63
N ILE A 296 -21.40 4.41 5.32
CA ILE A 296 -21.37 5.76 4.75
C ILE A 296 -22.77 6.16 4.33
N ASN A 297 -23.16 7.38 4.68
CA ASN A 297 -24.42 7.94 4.25
C ASN A 297 -24.38 8.24 2.74
N LEU A 298 -25.18 7.51 1.97
CA LEU A 298 -25.28 7.66 0.52
C LEU A 298 -26.13 8.88 0.14
N THR A 299 -25.61 10.07 0.42
CA THR A 299 -26.17 11.33 -0.06
C THR A 299 -26.00 11.44 -1.58
N SER A 300 -26.81 12.27 -2.24
CA SER A 300 -26.74 12.45 -3.69
C SER A 300 -25.34 12.86 -4.16
N ILE A 301 -24.64 13.72 -3.42
CA ILE A 301 -23.27 14.14 -3.74
C ILE A 301 -22.28 12.97 -3.70
N VAL A 302 -22.40 12.08 -2.70
CA VAL A 302 -21.57 10.87 -2.57
C VAL A 302 -21.85 9.90 -3.71
N MET A 303 -23.12 9.70 -4.07
CA MET A 303 -23.48 8.83 -5.18
C MET A 303 -22.93 9.34 -6.52
N TYR A 304 -23.17 10.61 -6.87
CA TYR A 304 -22.69 11.16 -8.15
C TYR A 304 -21.16 11.19 -8.24
N SER A 305 -20.47 11.62 -7.16
CA SER A 305 -19.01 11.62 -7.13
C SER A 305 -18.42 10.21 -7.23
N SER A 306 -19.02 9.22 -6.54
CA SER A 306 -18.60 7.82 -6.61
C SER A 306 -18.80 7.21 -8.00
N LEU A 307 -19.89 7.55 -8.70
CA LEU A 307 -20.13 7.09 -10.07
C LEU A 307 -19.09 7.66 -11.05
N ILE A 308 -18.79 8.97 -10.92
CA ILE A 308 -17.75 9.62 -11.73
C ILE A 308 -16.40 8.97 -11.47
N ALA A 309 -16.03 8.79 -10.19
CA ALA A 309 -14.79 8.12 -9.81
C ALA A 309 -14.73 6.70 -10.38
N LEU A 310 -15.84 5.95 -10.37
CA LEU A 310 -15.91 4.58 -10.88
C LEU A 310 -15.60 4.54 -12.37
N VAL A 311 -16.21 5.44 -13.15
CA VAL A 311 -15.96 5.55 -14.58
C VAL A 311 -14.50 5.92 -14.83
N VAL A 312 -13.97 6.92 -14.13
CA VAL A 312 -12.57 7.37 -14.31
C VAL A 312 -11.58 6.25 -14.01
N PHE A 313 -11.69 5.59 -12.86
CA PHE A 313 -10.76 4.52 -12.49
C PHE A 313 -10.96 3.26 -13.31
N SER A 314 -12.18 2.94 -13.74
CA SER A 314 -12.42 1.81 -14.64
C SER A 314 -11.83 2.06 -16.01
N CYS A 315 -11.98 3.26 -16.56
CA CYS A 315 -11.34 3.67 -17.82
C CYS A 315 -9.82 3.62 -17.71
N LEU A 316 -9.24 4.13 -16.62
CA LEU A 316 -7.80 4.08 -16.37
C LEU A 316 -7.30 2.63 -16.28
N ASN A 317 -7.94 1.78 -15.48
CA ASN A 317 -7.57 0.38 -15.33
C ASN A 317 -7.75 -0.41 -16.64
N TYR A 318 -8.81 -0.15 -17.39
CA TYR A 318 -9.02 -0.75 -18.72
C TYR A 318 -7.96 -0.32 -19.73
N TRP A 319 -7.59 0.96 -19.73
CA TRP A 319 -6.50 1.47 -20.55
C TRP A 319 -5.17 0.79 -20.19
N MET A 320 -4.84 0.67 -18.90
CA MET A 320 -3.65 -0.05 -18.44
C MET A 320 -3.66 -1.52 -18.88
N TYR A 321 -4.79 -2.19 -18.69
CA TYR A 321 -5.00 -3.60 -19.09
C TYR A 321 -4.77 -3.82 -20.60
N ARG A 322 -5.16 -2.85 -21.44
CA ARG A 322 -4.99 -2.93 -22.90
C ARG A 322 -3.58 -2.56 -23.37
N THR A 323 -2.87 -1.68 -22.64
CA THR A 323 -1.64 -1.04 -23.14
C THR A 323 -0.42 -1.96 -23.16
N LYS A 324 -0.39 -3.07 -22.40
CA LYS A 324 0.61 -4.17 -22.48
C LYS A 324 2.02 -3.71 -22.91
N ILE A 325 2.63 -2.81 -22.13
CA ILE A 325 3.87 -2.09 -22.47
C ILE A 325 4.97 -3.03 -23.00
N TYR A 326 5.22 -4.14 -22.30
CA TYR A 326 6.34 -5.03 -22.64
C TYR A 326 6.01 -6.11 -23.67
N GLN A 327 4.75 -6.51 -23.85
CA GLN A 327 4.39 -7.41 -24.96
C GLN A 327 4.53 -6.72 -26.32
N LYS A 328 4.30 -5.40 -26.37
CA LYS A 328 4.48 -4.60 -27.59
C LYS A 328 5.97 -4.42 -27.92
N ASN A 329 6.78 -4.07 -26.93
CA ASN A 329 8.21 -3.83 -27.11
C ASN A 329 9.00 -5.11 -27.45
N GLN A 330 8.60 -6.28 -26.96
CA GLN A 330 9.20 -7.56 -27.38
C GLN A 330 8.91 -7.89 -28.85
N LYS A 331 7.68 -7.65 -29.34
CA LYS A 331 7.37 -7.83 -30.77
C LYS A 331 8.16 -6.87 -31.64
N GLU A 332 8.29 -5.61 -31.23
CA GLU A 332 9.09 -4.62 -31.96
C GLU A 332 10.59 -4.98 -31.96
N CYS A 333 11.13 -5.47 -30.83
CA CYS A 333 12.53 -5.90 -30.74
C CYS A 333 12.79 -7.20 -31.52
N TYR A 334 11.88 -8.17 -31.47
CA TYR A 334 11.93 -9.40 -32.28
C TYR A 334 11.84 -9.09 -33.77
N ASN A 335 10.90 -8.23 -34.18
CA ASN A 335 10.75 -7.82 -35.58
C ASN A 335 11.97 -7.01 -36.09
N TYR A 336 12.60 -6.20 -35.22
CA TYR A 336 13.85 -5.52 -35.53
C TYR A 336 15.03 -6.49 -35.68
N GLN A 337 15.09 -7.54 -34.87
CA GLN A 337 16.10 -8.59 -35.01
C GLN A 337 15.89 -9.40 -36.30
N LEU A 338 14.63 -9.71 -36.65
CA LEU A 338 14.29 -10.38 -37.92
C LEU A 338 14.68 -9.53 -39.13
N SER A 339 14.34 -8.23 -39.15
CA SER A 339 14.68 -7.34 -40.28
C SER A 339 16.19 -7.15 -40.45
N LYS A 340 16.95 -7.26 -39.36
CA LYS A 340 18.42 -7.23 -39.38
C LYS A 340 19.02 -8.54 -39.89
N GLN A 341 18.37 -9.68 -39.63
CA GLN A 341 18.74 -10.96 -40.22
C GLN A 341 18.45 -11.01 -41.72
N GLU A 342 17.27 -10.58 -42.16
CA GLU A 342 16.88 -10.58 -43.58
C GLU A 342 17.73 -9.63 -44.45
N SER A 343 18.15 -8.49 -43.90
CA SER A 343 19.08 -7.57 -44.58
C SER A 343 20.52 -8.07 -44.64
N SER A 344 20.91 -9.01 -43.76
CA SER A 344 22.24 -9.64 -43.79
C SER A 344 22.32 -10.84 -44.76
N THR A 345 21.21 -11.55 -45.01
CA THR A 345 21.15 -12.68 -45.97
C THR A 345 20.90 -12.24 -47.42
N SER A 346 20.49 -11.01 -47.66
CA SER A 346 20.27 -10.44 -49.01
C SER A 346 21.49 -9.69 -49.58
N ALA A 347 22.55 -9.57 -48.79
CA ALA A 347 23.79 -8.87 -49.15
C ALA A 347 25.00 -9.81 -49.32
N GLY A 348 24.78 -11.14 -49.34
CA GLY A 348 25.80 -12.16 -49.62
C GLY A 348 25.41 -13.02 -50.82
#